data_AF-A0A947YWF4-F1
#
_entry.id   AF-A0A947YWF4-F1
#
_cell.length_a   1.000
_cell.length_b   1.000
_cell.length_c   1.000
_cell.angle_alpha   90.00
_cell.angle_beta   90.00
_cell.angle_gamma   90.00
#
_symmetry.space_group_name_H-M   'P 1'
#
loop_
_entity.id
_entity.type
_entity.pdbx_description
1 polymer ?
#
loop_
_entity_poly.entity_id
_entity_poly.type
_entity_poly.pdbx_seq_one_letter_code
_entity_poly.pdbx_strand_id
1 'polypeptide(L)'
;MINRKDILLKLARVENLPSSPRLLNDALGMVEKDDASIEEIAQVISSDAALGAKIVSIANSPFFRGTSEITDLVAACVRLGLNELRNLLLASVLAGSFTEIDSDRLARFWMHSMACGYTARAILNLSKKPVTKSEKIVAYSAGLLHDLGSLVFMQVFTPDFEELLKITSETETTLFNLEVENWGISHAEIGDFLSRRWKLPEVYRMVQRYHHEPWETPELYETVVKAVHLADFICNSRGYSRINNMPQEFDAGAWDTFGLTEDDVPKILELVAQDGEKSEYFSSLIKQ
;
A
#
# COMPACT_ATOMS: atom_id res chain seq x y z
N MET A 1 -9.53 -23.28 13.95
CA MET A 1 -9.42 -22.37 12.81
C MET A 1 -10.81 -21.81 12.48
N ILE A 2 -10.91 -20.49 12.45
CA ILE A 2 -12.09 -19.76 11.97
C ILE A 2 -12.41 -20.10 10.50
N ASN A 3 -13.67 -20.00 10.07
CA ASN A 3 -14.09 -20.21 8.68
C ASN A 3 -14.75 -18.95 8.08
N ARG A 4 -15.01 -18.96 6.75
CA ARG A 4 -15.62 -17.84 6.01
C ARG A 4 -16.88 -17.30 6.66
N LYS A 5 -17.79 -18.17 7.13
CA LYS A 5 -19.06 -17.75 7.74
C LYS A 5 -18.80 -16.98 9.03
N ASP A 6 -17.89 -17.47 9.87
CA ASP A 6 -17.53 -16.82 11.13
C ASP A 6 -16.85 -15.46 10.89
N ILE A 7 -15.96 -15.38 9.90
CA ILE A 7 -15.32 -14.11 9.49
C ILE A 7 -16.37 -13.09 9.04
N LEU A 8 -17.26 -13.47 8.12
CA LEU A 8 -18.30 -12.56 7.61
C LEU A 8 -19.28 -12.11 8.71
N LEU A 9 -19.68 -13.03 9.60
CA LEU A 9 -20.54 -12.70 10.74
C LEU A 9 -19.85 -11.74 11.71
N LYS A 10 -18.57 -11.92 11.97
CA LYS A 10 -17.78 -11.02 12.81
C LYS A 10 -17.66 -9.66 12.13
N LEU A 11 -17.23 -9.59 10.86
CA LEU A 11 -17.11 -8.33 10.10
C LEU A 11 -18.41 -7.52 10.06
N ALA A 12 -19.56 -8.18 9.92
CA ALA A 12 -20.86 -7.51 9.92
C ALA A 12 -21.21 -6.85 11.27
N ARG A 13 -20.59 -7.32 12.37
CA ARG A 13 -20.85 -6.89 13.74
C ARG A 13 -19.72 -6.06 14.36
N VAL A 14 -18.55 -6.02 13.72
CA VAL A 14 -17.38 -5.32 14.28
C VAL A 14 -17.58 -3.82 14.10
N GLU A 15 -17.93 -3.15 15.21
CA GLU A 15 -17.92 -1.69 15.32
C GLU A 15 -16.49 -1.12 15.33
N ASN A 16 -15.50 -1.94 15.73
CA ASN A 16 -14.07 -1.61 15.74
C ASN A 16 -13.39 -1.75 14.37
N LEU A 17 -14.15 -1.99 13.29
CA LEU A 17 -13.62 -1.79 11.95
C LEU A 17 -13.53 -0.28 11.81
N PRO A 18 -12.37 0.24 11.40
CA PRO A 18 -12.22 1.67 11.31
C PRO A 18 -13.36 2.28 10.51
N SER A 19 -14.04 3.23 11.13
CA SER A 19 -15.03 4.05 10.44
C SER A 19 -14.31 4.70 9.28
N SER A 20 -14.90 4.71 8.09
CA SER A 20 -14.34 5.43 6.93
C SER A 20 -13.89 6.79 7.43
N PRO A 21 -12.58 7.08 7.48
CA PRO A 21 -12.19 8.41 7.90
C PRO A 21 -12.77 9.32 6.83
N ARG A 22 -13.61 10.29 7.20
CA ARG A 22 -14.04 11.33 6.23
C ARG A 22 -12.80 11.94 5.58
N LEU A 23 -11.77 12.10 6.40
CA LEU A 23 -10.40 12.42 6.05
C LEU A 23 -9.76 11.52 4.99
N LEU A 24 -10.16 10.26 4.81
CA LEU A 24 -9.61 9.36 3.79
C LEU A 24 -10.14 9.71 2.40
N ASN A 25 -11.45 9.92 2.27
CA ASN A 25 -12.03 10.37 0.99
C ASN A 25 -11.57 11.80 0.66
N ASP A 26 -11.47 12.67 1.67
CA ASP A 26 -10.91 14.01 1.52
C ASP A 26 -9.43 13.93 1.10
N ALA A 27 -8.62 13.08 1.75
CA ALA A 27 -7.21 12.87 1.41
C ALA A 27 -7.05 12.29 0.00
N LEU A 28 -7.85 11.29 -0.40
CA LEU A 28 -7.83 10.72 -1.75
C LEU A 28 -8.14 11.81 -2.78
N GLY A 29 -9.18 12.60 -2.53
CA GLY A 29 -9.50 13.75 -3.38
C GLY A 29 -8.39 14.79 -3.45
N MET A 30 -7.59 14.99 -2.40
CA MET A 30 -6.43 15.89 -2.40
C MET A 30 -5.20 15.28 -3.09
N VAL A 31 -5.02 13.97 -3.00
CA VAL A 31 -3.93 13.23 -3.65
C VAL A 31 -4.13 13.17 -5.16
N GLU A 32 -5.38 12.99 -5.60
CA GLU A 32 -5.75 12.87 -7.00
C GLU A 32 -5.91 14.24 -7.70
N LYS A 33 -5.93 15.35 -6.94
CA LYS A 33 -5.96 16.72 -7.48
C LYS A 33 -4.56 17.23 -7.77
N ASP A 34 -4.37 17.83 -8.94
CA ASP A 34 -3.09 18.40 -9.36
C ASP A 34 -2.71 19.68 -8.57
N ASP A 35 -3.65 20.36 -7.90
CA ASP A 35 -3.51 21.73 -7.41
C ASP A 35 -3.46 21.91 -5.88
N ALA A 36 -3.55 20.85 -5.06
CA ALA A 36 -3.48 20.99 -3.60
C ALA A 36 -2.11 21.52 -3.13
N SER A 37 -2.06 22.47 -2.20
CA SER A 37 -0.80 23.06 -1.71
C SER A 37 -0.19 22.32 -0.52
N ILE A 38 1.10 22.56 -0.24
CA ILE A 38 1.80 21.99 0.92
C ILE A 38 1.15 22.46 2.22
N GLU A 39 0.72 23.71 2.26
CA GLU A 39 0.11 24.36 3.42
C GLU A 39 -1.26 23.74 3.75
N GLU A 40 -2.07 23.43 2.72
CA GLU A 40 -3.37 22.78 2.91
C GLU A 40 -3.20 21.39 3.54
N ILE A 41 -2.24 20.61 3.08
CA ILE A 41 -1.98 19.26 3.61
C ILE A 41 -1.35 19.34 5.00
N ALA A 42 -0.41 20.25 5.21
CA ALA A 42 0.21 20.48 6.51
C ALA A 42 -0.84 20.89 7.57
N GLN A 43 -1.86 21.66 7.18
CA GLN A 43 -2.93 22.07 8.09
C GLN A 43 -3.80 20.89 8.53
N VAL A 44 -4.14 19.98 7.60
CA VAL A 44 -4.86 18.74 7.93
C VAL A 44 -4.03 17.86 8.88
N ILE A 45 -2.74 17.67 8.56
CA ILE A 45 -1.80 16.91 9.40
C ILE A 45 -1.65 17.54 10.79
N SER A 46 -1.61 18.87 10.88
CA SER A 46 -1.41 19.61 12.14
C SER A 46 -2.58 19.49 13.12
N SER A 47 -3.76 19.08 12.63
CA SER A 47 -4.94 18.86 13.47
C SER A 47 -4.83 17.61 14.36
N ASP A 48 -3.84 16.74 14.09
CA ASP A 48 -3.53 15.56 14.89
C ASP A 48 -2.05 15.59 15.31
N ALA A 49 -1.81 15.73 16.61
CA ALA A 49 -0.45 15.84 17.15
C ALA A 49 0.38 14.55 16.99
N ALA A 50 -0.24 13.37 17.00
CA ALA A 50 0.45 12.11 16.79
C ALA A 50 0.87 11.97 15.32
N LEU A 51 0.00 12.38 14.40
CA LEU A 51 0.27 12.47 12.98
C LEU A 51 1.38 13.50 12.69
N GLY A 52 1.30 14.71 13.24
CA GLY A 52 2.35 15.72 13.14
C GLY A 52 3.71 15.22 13.64
N ALA A 53 3.75 14.55 14.79
CA ALA A 53 4.97 13.93 15.33
C ALA A 53 5.49 12.79 14.44
N LYS A 54 4.60 11.98 13.85
CA LYS A 54 4.96 10.91 12.90
C LYS A 54 5.58 11.50 11.64
N ILE A 55 5.02 12.57 11.08
CA ILE A 55 5.56 13.25 9.89
C ILE A 55 6.94 13.86 10.17
N VAL A 56 7.12 14.51 11.33
CA VAL A 56 8.43 15.02 11.75
C VAL A 56 9.42 13.88 11.95
N SER A 57 9.01 12.78 12.58
CA SER A 57 9.83 11.58 12.76
C SER A 57 10.23 10.96 11.41
N ILE A 58 9.31 10.87 10.46
CA ILE A 58 9.56 10.39 9.09
C ILE A 58 10.53 11.34 8.38
N ALA A 59 10.30 12.66 8.42
CA ALA A 59 11.20 13.66 7.82
C ALA A 59 12.63 13.68 8.43
N ASN A 60 12.79 13.11 9.63
CA ASN A 60 14.06 12.93 10.33
C ASN A 60 14.61 11.52 10.26
N SER A 61 13.83 10.59 9.72
CA SER A 61 14.28 9.22 9.57
C SER A 61 15.47 9.20 8.60
N PRO A 62 16.29 8.14 8.61
CA PRO A 62 17.41 8.05 7.66
C PRO A 62 16.96 8.22 6.19
N PHE A 63 15.71 7.84 5.89
CA PHE A 63 14.93 8.27 4.71
C PHE A 63 14.49 9.72 4.95
N PHE A 64 14.72 10.72 4.11
CA PHE A 64 14.31 12.13 4.27
C PHE A 64 15.27 13.01 5.07
N ARG A 65 15.99 12.50 6.08
CA ARG A 65 16.95 13.31 6.86
C ARG A 65 17.93 14.03 5.94
N GLY A 66 17.94 15.37 6.03
CA GLY A 66 18.94 16.23 5.41
C GLY A 66 20.21 16.34 6.28
N THR A 67 21.02 17.38 6.05
CA THR A 67 22.21 17.65 6.87
C THR A 67 21.88 18.01 8.33
N SER A 68 20.63 18.38 8.62
CA SER A 68 20.15 18.74 9.96
C SER A 68 18.83 18.06 10.32
N GLU A 69 18.65 17.82 11.62
CA GLU A 69 17.39 17.39 12.22
C GLU A 69 16.35 18.53 12.18
N ILE A 70 15.10 18.17 11.90
CA ILE A 70 13.96 19.08 11.85
C ILE A 70 13.05 18.82 13.04
N THR A 71 12.66 19.85 13.76
CA THR A 71 11.69 19.72 14.86
C THR A 71 10.33 20.35 14.54
N ASP A 72 10.23 21.03 13.40
CA ASP A 72 9.05 21.77 12.96
C ASP A 72 8.28 21.02 11.86
N LEU A 73 6.95 21.00 11.98
CA LEU A 73 6.07 20.27 11.06
C LEU A 73 6.09 20.88 9.65
N VAL A 74 6.11 22.21 9.52
CA VAL A 74 6.12 22.88 8.20
C VAL A 74 7.44 22.62 7.49
N ALA A 75 8.56 22.68 8.20
CA ALA A 75 9.87 22.33 7.67
C ALA A 75 9.95 20.83 7.28
N ALA A 76 9.32 19.94 8.05
CA ALA A 76 9.18 18.54 7.70
C ALA A 76 8.38 18.38 6.40
N CYS A 77 7.27 19.11 6.28
CA CYS A 77 6.44 19.12 5.08
C CYS A 77 7.20 19.60 3.84
N VAL A 78 7.93 20.71 3.93
CA VAL A 78 8.76 21.22 2.83
C VAL A 78 9.85 20.22 2.43
N ARG A 79 10.46 19.53 3.42
CA ARG A 79 11.49 18.52 3.17
C ARG A 79 10.95 17.29 2.43
N LEU A 80 9.75 16.86 2.77
CA LEU A 80 9.07 15.72 2.14
C LEU A 80 8.62 16.08 0.73
N GLY A 81 8.12 17.30 0.55
CA GLY A 81 7.51 17.74 -0.71
C GLY A 81 6.04 17.33 -0.82
N LEU A 82 5.34 17.93 -1.76
CA LEU A 82 3.89 17.86 -1.86
C LEU A 82 3.34 16.46 -2.13
N ASN A 83 3.96 15.73 -3.06
CA ASN A 83 3.56 14.36 -3.39
C ASN A 83 3.68 13.44 -2.17
N GLU A 84 4.73 13.63 -1.39
CA GLU A 84 5.03 12.73 -0.27
C GLU A 84 4.14 13.05 0.91
N LEU A 85 3.76 14.31 1.07
CA LEU A 85 2.72 14.70 2.01
C LEU A 85 1.35 14.15 1.66
N ARG A 86 0.96 14.16 0.39
CA ARG A 86 -0.28 13.53 -0.09
C ARG A 86 -0.28 12.04 0.27
N ASN A 87 0.83 11.37 -0.02
CA ASN A 87 1.03 9.96 0.24
C ASN A 87 1.01 9.61 1.74
N LEU A 88 1.71 10.40 2.55
CA LEU A 88 1.77 10.22 4.00
C LEU A 88 0.46 10.59 4.70
N LEU A 89 -0.28 11.57 4.18
CA LEU A 89 -1.63 11.88 4.67
C LEU A 89 -2.54 10.66 4.52
N LEU A 90 -2.54 10.03 3.33
CA LEU A 90 -3.31 8.79 3.11
C LEU A 90 -2.90 7.67 4.06
N ALA A 91 -1.60 7.35 4.11
CA ALA A 91 -1.08 6.29 4.97
C ALA A 91 -1.40 6.55 6.45
N SER A 92 -1.35 7.80 6.89
CA SER A 92 -1.55 8.16 8.29
C SER A 92 -3.01 8.16 8.73
N VAL A 93 -3.91 8.66 7.86
CA VAL A 93 -5.36 8.60 8.10
C VAL A 93 -5.80 7.14 8.26
N LEU A 94 -5.16 6.23 7.52
CA LEU A 94 -5.38 4.79 7.65
C LEU A 94 -4.66 4.19 8.85
N ALA A 95 -3.45 4.61 9.18
CA ALA A 95 -2.74 4.10 10.35
C ALA A 95 -3.50 4.40 11.65
N GLY A 96 -4.06 5.61 11.79
CA GLY A 96 -4.88 6.00 12.95
C GLY A 96 -6.19 5.20 13.10
N SER A 97 -6.56 4.47 12.04
CA SER A 97 -7.71 3.58 12.00
C SER A 97 -7.42 2.18 12.56
N PHE A 98 -6.15 1.79 12.69
CA PHE A 98 -5.74 0.47 13.17
C PHE A 98 -4.90 0.55 14.45
N THR A 99 -5.56 0.62 15.60
CA THR A 99 -4.93 0.90 16.91
C THR A 99 -4.48 -0.35 17.67
N GLU A 100 -5.01 -1.52 17.32
CA GLU A 100 -4.71 -2.78 18.04
C GLU A 100 -3.51 -3.54 17.45
N ILE A 101 -2.85 -2.96 16.43
CA ILE A 101 -1.71 -3.56 15.75
C ILE A 101 -0.42 -3.01 16.35
N ASP A 102 0.51 -3.91 16.67
CA ASP A 102 1.85 -3.53 17.13
C ASP A 102 2.56 -2.55 16.16
N SER A 103 3.27 -1.57 16.73
CA SER A 103 3.85 -0.46 15.98
C SER A 103 4.87 -0.89 14.94
N ASP A 104 5.67 -1.94 15.22
CA ASP A 104 6.70 -2.41 14.30
C ASP A 104 6.07 -3.16 13.13
N ARG A 105 5.01 -3.94 13.40
CA ARG A 105 4.23 -4.61 12.37
C ARG A 105 3.52 -3.62 11.46
N LEU A 106 2.88 -2.61 12.06
CA LEU A 106 2.22 -1.55 11.31
C LEU A 106 3.22 -0.74 10.47
N ALA A 107 4.42 -0.47 11.00
CA ALA A 107 5.50 0.18 10.25
C ALA A 107 5.93 -0.65 9.03
N ARG A 108 6.19 -1.96 9.20
CA ARG A 108 6.53 -2.85 8.08
C ARG A 108 5.44 -2.90 7.01
N PHE A 109 4.17 -2.97 7.44
CA PHE A 109 3.03 -2.94 6.53
C PHE A 109 3.03 -1.68 5.66
N TRP A 110 3.18 -0.51 6.29
CA TRP A 110 3.17 0.76 5.55
C TRP A 110 4.40 0.92 4.67
N MET A 111 5.57 0.44 5.10
CA MET A 111 6.78 0.43 4.27
C MET A 111 6.58 -0.37 2.99
N HIS A 112 6.05 -1.60 3.10
CA HIS A 112 5.69 -2.42 1.96
C HIS A 112 4.68 -1.72 1.05
N SER A 113 3.59 -1.23 1.62
CA SER A 113 2.52 -0.55 0.88
C SER A 113 3.02 0.68 0.12
N MET A 114 3.87 1.49 0.75
CA MET A 114 4.52 2.64 0.09
C MET A 114 5.43 2.18 -1.05
N ALA A 115 6.25 1.15 -0.83
CA ALA A 115 7.12 0.60 -1.87
C ALA A 115 6.30 0.10 -3.08
N CYS A 116 5.18 -0.59 -2.85
CA CYS A 116 4.27 -1.01 -3.91
C CYS A 116 3.65 0.19 -4.64
N GLY A 117 3.24 1.23 -3.92
CA GLY A 117 2.73 2.47 -4.52
C GLY A 117 3.74 3.15 -5.45
N TYR A 118 4.98 3.37 -4.98
CA TYR A 118 6.02 3.96 -5.83
C TYR A 118 6.34 3.08 -7.03
N THR A 119 6.46 1.77 -6.82
CA THR A 119 6.80 0.82 -7.88
C THR A 119 5.70 0.75 -8.94
N ALA A 120 4.42 0.74 -8.55
CA ALA A 120 3.29 0.78 -9.48
C ALA A 120 3.30 2.05 -10.34
N ARG A 121 3.58 3.21 -9.73
CA ARG A 121 3.72 4.48 -10.46
C ARG A 121 4.91 4.46 -11.43
N ALA A 122 6.06 3.94 -10.99
CA ALA A 122 7.26 3.81 -11.82
C ALA A 122 7.03 2.89 -13.04
N ILE A 123 6.33 1.76 -12.85
CA ILE A 123 5.90 0.86 -13.92
C ILE A 123 5.08 1.63 -14.97
N LEU A 124 4.04 2.37 -14.54
CA LEU A 124 3.23 3.14 -15.50
C LEU A 124 3.98 4.30 -16.14
N ASN A 125 4.99 4.86 -15.47
CA ASN A 125 5.85 5.89 -16.05
C ASN A 125 6.78 5.33 -17.13
N LEU A 126 7.24 4.09 -16.99
CA LEU A 126 8.09 3.39 -17.97
C LEU A 126 7.32 2.64 -19.05
N SER A 127 6.00 2.46 -18.88
CA SER A 127 5.17 1.74 -19.82
C SER A 127 5.41 2.18 -21.26
N LYS A 128 5.70 1.21 -22.12
CA LYS A 128 5.84 1.37 -23.58
C LYS A 128 4.48 1.30 -24.29
N LYS A 129 3.40 1.06 -23.53
CA LYS A 129 2.01 1.02 -24.01
C LYS A 129 1.25 2.28 -23.55
N PRO A 130 0.18 2.69 -24.25
CA PRO A 130 -0.62 3.84 -23.85
C PRO A 130 -1.17 3.67 -22.43
N VAL A 131 -0.94 4.68 -21.61
CA VAL A 131 -1.48 4.80 -20.25
C VAL A 131 -1.97 6.24 -20.07
N THR A 132 -3.13 6.40 -19.46
CA THR A 132 -3.73 7.71 -19.21
C THR A 132 -3.02 8.42 -18.07
N LYS A 133 -3.13 9.75 -18.04
CA LYS A 133 -2.67 10.56 -16.91
C LYS A 133 -3.36 10.14 -15.60
N SER A 134 -4.64 9.80 -15.66
CA SER A 134 -5.42 9.36 -14.50
C SER A 134 -4.88 8.06 -13.90
N GLU A 135 -4.57 7.07 -14.73
CA GLU A 135 -4.02 5.79 -14.25
C GLU A 135 -2.68 5.98 -13.54
N LYS A 136 -1.80 6.84 -14.09
CA LYS A 136 -0.51 7.19 -13.44
C LYS A 136 -0.69 7.84 -12.07
N ILE A 137 -1.67 8.73 -11.93
CA ILE A 137 -1.98 9.41 -10.66
C ILE A 137 -2.52 8.39 -9.64
N VAL A 138 -3.44 7.53 -10.07
CA VAL A 138 -4.09 6.55 -9.20
C VAL A 138 -3.16 5.41 -8.79
N ALA A 139 -2.21 5.00 -9.63
CA ALA A 139 -1.37 3.84 -9.38
C ALA A 139 -0.63 3.87 -8.04
N TYR A 140 -0.14 5.04 -7.61
CA TYR A 140 0.50 5.18 -6.31
C TYR A 140 -0.45 4.86 -5.16
N SER A 141 -1.60 5.55 -5.13
CA SER A 141 -2.57 5.38 -4.04
C SER A 141 -3.20 3.98 -4.08
N ALA A 142 -3.38 3.40 -5.27
CA ALA A 142 -3.81 2.03 -5.44
C ALA A 142 -2.82 1.03 -4.83
N GLY A 143 -1.52 1.16 -5.12
CA GLY A 143 -0.47 0.32 -4.53
C GLY A 143 -0.33 0.54 -3.01
N LEU A 144 -0.49 1.77 -2.52
CA LEU A 144 -0.50 2.07 -1.08
C LEU A 144 -1.68 1.40 -0.37
N LEU A 145 -2.82 1.32 -1.02
CA LEU A 145 -4.03 0.77 -0.43
C LEU A 145 -4.17 -0.74 -0.61
N HIS A 146 -3.47 -1.37 -1.56
CA HIS A 146 -3.85 -2.69 -2.11
C HIS A 146 -4.14 -3.81 -1.10
N ASP A 147 -3.61 -3.69 0.12
CA ASP A 147 -3.46 -4.75 1.10
C ASP A 147 -4.26 -4.53 2.39
N LEU A 148 -5.28 -3.66 2.36
CA LEU A 148 -6.03 -3.23 3.56
C LEU A 148 -6.70 -4.41 4.30
N GLY A 149 -7.07 -5.48 3.61
CA GLY A 149 -7.63 -6.66 4.24
C GLY A 149 -6.69 -7.34 5.23
N SER A 150 -5.37 -7.26 4.99
CA SER A 150 -4.35 -7.79 5.89
C SER A 150 -4.39 -7.08 7.25
N LEU A 151 -4.63 -5.75 7.26
CA LEU A 151 -4.79 -4.98 8.50
C LEU A 151 -6.05 -5.39 9.28
N VAL A 152 -7.13 -5.73 8.57
CA VAL A 152 -8.34 -6.24 9.22
C VAL A 152 -8.08 -7.57 9.89
N PHE A 153 -7.33 -8.48 9.25
CA PHE A 153 -6.94 -9.74 9.90
C PHE A 153 -6.07 -9.51 11.13
N MET A 154 -5.06 -8.63 11.03
CA MET A 154 -4.17 -8.30 12.15
C MET A 154 -4.92 -7.73 13.36
N GLN A 155 -5.92 -6.88 13.15
CA GLN A 155 -6.66 -6.22 14.23
C GLN A 155 -7.84 -7.05 14.77
N VAL A 156 -8.60 -7.69 13.89
CA VAL A 156 -9.89 -8.31 14.27
C VAL A 156 -9.75 -9.81 14.52
N PHE A 157 -8.78 -10.45 13.88
CA PHE A 157 -8.60 -11.90 13.87
C PHE A 157 -7.20 -12.30 14.34
N THR A 158 -6.59 -11.50 15.22
CA THR A 158 -5.18 -11.63 15.64
C THR A 158 -4.77 -13.06 15.99
N PRO A 159 -5.48 -13.83 16.85
CA PRO A 159 -5.03 -15.18 17.21
C PRO A 159 -4.99 -16.14 16.02
N ASP A 160 -6.02 -16.12 15.17
CA ASP A 160 -6.08 -16.95 13.96
C ASP A 160 -5.02 -16.50 12.94
N PHE A 161 -4.82 -15.19 12.78
CA PHE A 161 -3.82 -14.65 11.86
C PHE A 161 -2.39 -14.97 12.29
N GLU A 162 -2.05 -14.92 13.57
CA GLU A 162 -0.72 -15.36 14.06
C GLU A 162 -0.47 -16.85 13.79
N GLU A 163 -1.50 -17.70 13.89
CA GLU A 163 -1.37 -19.12 13.56
C GLU A 163 -1.08 -19.30 12.06
N LEU A 164 -1.79 -18.57 11.20
CA LEU A 164 -1.57 -18.63 9.76
C LEU A 164 -0.18 -18.11 9.35
N LEU A 165 0.32 -17.05 9.99
CA LEU A 165 1.66 -16.53 9.74
C LEU A 165 2.76 -17.53 10.09
N LYS A 166 2.58 -18.33 11.16
CA LYS A 166 3.52 -19.41 11.50
C LYS A 166 3.55 -20.46 10.40
N ILE A 167 2.39 -20.91 9.92
CA ILE A 167 2.28 -21.86 8.82
C ILE A 167 2.95 -21.30 7.55
N THR A 168 2.73 -20.02 7.26
CA THR A 168 3.36 -19.34 6.11
C THR A 168 4.88 -19.37 6.20
N SER A 169 5.45 -19.21 7.40
CA SER A 169 6.91 -19.28 7.60
C SER A 169 7.51 -20.69 7.51
N GLU A 170 6.68 -21.73 7.63
CA GLU A 170 7.07 -23.14 7.65
C GLU A 170 6.78 -23.86 6.31
N THR A 171 6.16 -23.18 5.35
CA THR A 171 5.70 -23.75 4.08
C THR A 171 6.16 -22.92 2.88
N GLU A 172 6.17 -23.52 1.69
CA GLU A 172 6.45 -22.83 0.42
C GLU A 172 5.15 -22.29 -0.22
N THR A 173 4.18 -21.89 0.60
CA THR A 173 2.86 -21.40 0.16
C THR A 173 2.70 -19.92 0.48
N THR A 174 2.00 -19.18 -0.38
CA THR A 174 1.70 -17.77 -0.15
C THR A 174 0.66 -17.59 0.95
N LEU A 175 0.71 -16.46 1.66
CA LEU A 175 -0.35 -16.08 2.61
C LEU A 175 -1.74 -16.13 1.95
N PHE A 176 -1.88 -15.59 0.73
CA PHE A 176 -3.14 -15.58 -0.01
C PHE A 176 -3.75 -16.98 -0.16
N ASN A 177 -2.94 -17.96 -0.60
CA ASN A 177 -3.41 -19.33 -0.76
C ASN A 177 -3.77 -19.96 0.59
N LEU A 178 -2.96 -19.74 1.62
CA LEU A 178 -3.24 -20.26 2.96
C LEU A 178 -4.54 -19.68 3.55
N GLU A 179 -4.85 -18.41 3.33
CA GLU A 179 -6.11 -17.81 3.75
C GLU A 179 -7.32 -18.45 3.05
N VAL A 180 -7.23 -18.66 1.73
CA VAL A 180 -8.29 -19.32 0.95
C VAL A 180 -8.46 -20.78 1.39
N GLU A 181 -7.38 -21.52 1.55
CA GLU A 181 -7.41 -22.94 1.93
C GLU A 181 -7.94 -23.15 3.36
N ASN A 182 -7.49 -22.33 4.32
CA ASN A 182 -7.82 -22.52 5.73
C ASN A 182 -9.12 -21.83 6.15
N TRP A 183 -9.40 -20.65 5.58
CA TRP A 183 -10.55 -19.84 5.99
C TRP A 183 -11.61 -19.72 4.90
N GLY A 184 -11.30 -20.07 3.66
CA GLY A 184 -12.22 -19.88 2.53
C GLY A 184 -12.47 -18.42 2.19
N ILE A 185 -11.59 -17.50 2.63
CA ILE A 185 -11.65 -16.06 2.33
C ILE A 185 -10.26 -15.43 2.48
N SER A 186 -9.85 -14.63 1.50
CA SER A 186 -8.54 -13.96 1.50
C SER A 186 -8.62 -12.49 1.90
N HIS A 187 -7.47 -11.91 2.25
CA HIS A 187 -7.36 -10.49 2.54
C HIS A 187 -7.76 -9.63 1.35
N ALA A 188 -7.59 -10.10 0.11
CA ALA A 188 -8.09 -9.43 -1.09
C ALA A 188 -9.63 -9.23 -1.04
N GLU A 189 -10.39 -10.25 -0.62
CA GLU A 189 -11.84 -10.12 -0.48
C GLU A 189 -12.23 -9.22 0.71
N ILE A 190 -11.50 -9.32 1.82
CA ILE A 190 -11.73 -8.49 3.01
C ILE A 190 -11.43 -7.02 2.70
N GLY A 191 -10.41 -6.76 1.90
CA GLY A 191 -10.03 -5.45 1.39
C GLY A 191 -11.12 -4.82 0.51
N ASP A 192 -11.71 -5.59 -0.43
CA ASP A 192 -12.87 -5.11 -1.21
C ASP A 192 -14.07 -4.85 -0.28
N PHE A 193 -14.34 -5.73 0.68
CA PHE A 193 -15.41 -5.51 1.67
C PHE A 193 -15.21 -4.19 2.44
N LEU A 194 -13.99 -3.93 2.93
CA LEU A 194 -13.67 -2.69 3.64
C LEU A 194 -13.79 -1.48 2.72
N SER A 195 -13.30 -1.59 1.49
CA SER A 195 -13.35 -0.53 0.48
C SER A 195 -14.79 -0.17 0.09
N ARG A 196 -15.70 -1.15 0.00
CA ARG A 196 -17.15 -0.92 -0.16
C ARG A 196 -17.74 -0.18 1.03
N ARG A 197 -17.39 -0.60 2.25
CA ARG A 197 -17.84 0.06 3.49
C ARG A 197 -17.37 1.51 3.54
N TRP A 198 -16.17 1.80 3.05
CA TRP A 198 -15.59 3.13 2.98
C TRP A 198 -16.01 3.95 1.75
N LYS A 199 -16.78 3.34 0.85
CA LYS A 199 -17.25 3.96 -0.41
C LYS A 199 -16.09 4.47 -1.27
N LEU A 200 -14.97 3.74 -1.27
CA LEU A 200 -13.83 4.09 -2.11
C LEU A 200 -14.20 3.95 -3.60
N PRO A 201 -13.58 4.75 -4.49
CA PRO A 201 -13.70 4.57 -5.94
C PRO A 201 -13.44 3.13 -6.39
N GLU A 202 -14.14 2.70 -7.44
CA GLU A 202 -14.14 1.30 -7.91
C GLU A 202 -12.73 0.77 -8.22
N VAL A 203 -11.85 1.62 -8.75
CA VAL A 203 -10.46 1.24 -9.06
C VAL A 203 -9.71 0.68 -7.84
N TYR A 204 -9.88 1.28 -6.66
CA TYR A 204 -9.27 0.79 -5.43
C TYR A 204 -9.85 -0.57 -5.03
N ARG A 205 -11.17 -0.74 -5.17
CA ARG A 205 -11.84 -2.01 -4.91
C ARG A 205 -11.35 -3.13 -5.82
N MET A 206 -11.16 -2.84 -7.12
CA MET A 206 -10.64 -3.83 -8.07
C MET A 206 -9.19 -4.20 -7.74
N VAL A 207 -8.39 -3.24 -7.32
CA VAL A 207 -7.01 -3.50 -6.85
C VAL A 207 -7.02 -4.38 -5.61
N GLN A 208 -7.83 -4.09 -4.59
CA GLN A 208 -7.97 -4.99 -3.43
C GLN A 208 -8.33 -6.41 -3.88
N ARG A 209 -9.34 -6.53 -4.75
CA ARG A 209 -9.92 -7.81 -5.11
C ARG A 209 -9.01 -8.67 -5.98
N TYR A 210 -8.28 -8.07 -6.91
CA TYR A 210 -7.64 -8.78 -8.02
C TYR A 210 -6.11 -8.62 -8.08
N HIS A 211 -5.45 -7.95 -7.13
CA HIS A 211 -3.98 -7.83 -7.19
C HIS A 211 -3.25 -9.18 -7.08
N HIS A 212 -3.86 -10.21 -6.50
CA HIS A 212 -3.34 -11.60 -6.49
C HIS A 212 -3.80 -12.43 -7.69
N GLU A 213 -4.89 -12.05 -8.35
CA GLU A 213 -5.51 -12.76 -9.48
C GLU A 213 -5.84 -11.77 -10.61
N PRO A 214 -4.83 -11.08 -11.18
CA PRO A 214 -5.05 -9.98 -12.12
C PRO A 214 -5.75 -10.42 -13.42
N TRP A 215 -5.73 -11.71 -13.77
CA TRP A 215 -6.41 -12.27 -14.94
C TRP A 215 -7.94 -12.29 -14.82
N GLU A 216 -8.48 -12.22 -13.59
CA GLU A 216 -9.93 -12.12 -13.36
C GLU A 216 -10.44 -10.66 -13.35
N THR A 217 -9.54 -9.68 -13.55
CA THR A 217 -9.90 -8.27 -13.45
C THR A 217 -10.71 -7.78 -14.65
N PRO A 218 -11.73 -6.91 -14.47
CA PRO A 218 -12.39 -6.27 -15.60
C PRO A 218 -11.42 -5.39 -16.41
N GLU A 219 -11.51 -5.46 -17.74
CA GLU A 219 -10.63 -4.73 -18.69
C GLU A 219 -10.46 -3.25 -18.35
N LEU A 220 -11.52 -2.58 -17.88
CA LEU A 220 -11.50 -1.16 -17.49
C LEU A 220 -10.45 -0.82 -16.41
N TYR A 221 -10.08 -1.78 -15.56
CA TYR A 221 -9.18 -1.57 -14.43
C TYR A 221 -7.85 -2.33 -14.57
N GLU A 222 -7.67 -3.04 -15.69
CA GLU A 222 -6.54 -3.95 -15.91
C GLU A 222 -5.19 -3.24 -15.77
N THR A 223 -5.05 -2.03 -16.33
CA THR A 223 -3.81 -1.23 -16.25
C THR A 223 -3.36 -1.03 -14.80
N VAL A 224 -4.26 -0.59 -13.91
CA VAL A 224 -3.90 -0.26 -12.52
C VAL A 224 -3.73 -1.53 -11.71
N VAL A 225 -4.61 -2.53 -11.88
CA VAL A 225 -4.53 -3.81 -11.18
C VAL A 225 -3.23 -4.55 -11.51
N LYS A 226 -2.87 -4.65 -12.80
CA LYS A 226 -1.63 -5.30 -13.22
C LYS A 226 -0.37 -4.53 -12.80
N ALA A 227 -0.43 -3.20 -12.75
CA ALA A 227 0.69 -2.40 -12.25
C ALA A 227 0.93 -2.66 -10.76
N VAL A 228 -0.14 -2.77 -9.97
CA VAL A 228 -0.05 -3.09 -8.54
C VAL A 228 0.36 -4.55 -8.32
N HIS A 229 -0.17 -5.50 -9.09
CA HIS A 229 0.28 -6.89 -9.07
C HIS A 229 1.79 -7.01 -9.32
N LEU A 230 2.26 -6.37 -10.39
CA LEU A 230 3.68 -6.39 -10.74
C LEU A 230 4.54 -5.68 -9.67
N ALA A 231 4.05 -4.57 -9.12
CA ALA A 231 4.71 -3.87 -8.02
C ALA A 231 4.85 -4.74 -6.76
N ASP A 232 3.76 -5.38 -6.34
CA ASP A 232 3.74 -6.27 -5.18
C ASP A 232 4.69 -7.46 -5.36
N PHE A 233 4.70 -8.05 -6.56
CA PHE A 233 5.64 -9.12 -6.91
C PHE A 233 7.10 -8.65 -6.79
N ILE A 234 7.46 -7.51 -7.37
CA ILE A 234 8.82 -6.94 -7.32
C ILE A 234 9.21 -6.65 -5.87
N CYS A 235 8.33 -6.01 -5.10
CA CYS A 235 8.62 -5.64 -3.71
C CYS A 235 8.86 -6.86 -2.82
N ASN A 236 8.00 -7.90 -2.90
CA ASN A 236 8.22 -9.14 -2.13
C ASN A 236 9.50 -9.86 -2.58
N SER A 237 9.76 -9.96 -3.89
CA SER A 237 10.96 -10.63 -4.43
C SER A 237 12.27 -9.96 -4.00
N ARG A 238 12.22 -8.67 -3.62
CA ARG A 238 13.36 -7.90 -3.14
C ARG A 238 13.44 -7.81 -1.62
N GLY A 239 12.67 -8.62 -0.90
CA GLY A 239 12.69 -8.67 0.57
C GLY A 239 11.92 -7.55 1.26
N TYR A 240 11.14 -6.76 0.51
CA TYR A 240 10.28 -5.70 1.05
C TYR A 240 8.87 -6.22 1.27
N SER A 241 8.79 -7.36 1.95
CA SER A 241 7.52 -8.00 2.32
C SER A 241 7.01 -7.45 3.64
N ARG A 242 5.69 -7.32 3.77
CA ARG A 242 5.04 -6.96 5.05
C ARG A 242 5.22 -8.03 6.15
N ILE A 243 5.40 -9.30 5.76
CA ILE A 243 5.44 -10.46 6.66
C ILE A 243 6.51 -11.51 6.30
N ASN A 244 7.48 -11.18 5.45
CA ASN A 244 8.45 -12.15 4.89
C ASN A 244 7.77 -13.33 4.18
N ASN A 245 6.72 -13.04 3.39
CA ASN A 245 6.04 -14.05 2.60
C ASN A 245 6.82 -14.38 1.32
N MET A 246 6.60 -15.57 0.78
CA MET A 246 7.00 -15.90 -0.59
C MET A 246 6.34 -14.91 -1.57
N PRO A 247 7.00 -14.55 -2.69
CA PRO A 247 6.36 -13.78 -3.74
C PRO A 247 5.07 -14.48 -4.19
N GLN A 248 4.05 -13.68 -4.48
CA GLN A 248 2.79 -14.18 -5.02
C GLN A 248 3.00 -14.93 -6.34
N GLU A 249 2.01 -15.74 -6.74
CA GLU A 249 1.95 -16.26 -8.10
C GLU A 249 2.01 -15.10 -9.10
N PHE A 250 2.80 -15.26 -10.15
CA PHE A 250 3.13 -14.16 -11.06
C PHE A 250 2.43 -14.32 -12.41
N ASP A 251 1.62 -13.33 -12.79
CA ASP A 251 1.08 -13.22 -14.15
C ASP A 251 2.18 -12.73 -15.10
N ALA A 252 2.75 -13.66 -15.88
CA ALA A 252 3.73 -13.33 -16.90
C ALA A 252 3.22 -12.28 -17.92
N GLY A 253 1.90 -12.22 -18.15
CA GLY A 253 1.26 -11.23 -19.01
C GLY A 253 1.24 -9.82 -18.44
N ALA A 254 1.54 -9.62 -17.15
CA ALA A 254 1.62 -8.29 -16.54
C ALA A 254 2.76 -7.46 -17.15
N TRP A 255 3.88 -8.09 -17.50
CA TRP A 255 4.98 -7.45 -18.23
C TRP A 255 4.52 -6.97 -19.62
N ASP A 256 3.82 -7.84 -20.35
CA ASP A 256 3.34 -7.57 -21.72
C ASP A 256 2.33 -6.41 -21.76
N THR A 257 1.48 -6.28 -20.73
CA THR A 257 0.53 -5.16 -20.57
C THR A 257 1.23 -3.80 -20.63
N PHE A 258 2.47 -3.69 -20.14
CA PHE A 258 3.24 -2.45 -20.15
C PHE A 258 4.34 -2.43 -21.23
N GLY A 259 4.53 -3.52 -21.99
CA GLY A 259 5.67 -3.66 -22.90
C GLY A 259 7.01 -3.61 -22.17
N LEU A 260 7.03 -4.09 -20.93
CA LEU A 260 8.21 -4.18 -20.07
C LEU A 260 8.63 -5.64 -19.93
N THR A 261 9.78 -5.87 -19.32
CA THR A 261 10.34 -7.20 -19.03
C THR A 261 11.08 -7.16 -17.69
N GLU A 262 11.52 -8.31 -17.20
CA GLU A 262 12.35 -8.38 -15.99
C GLU A 262 13.64 -7.52 -16.10
N ASP A 263 14.19 -7.36 -17.30
CA ASP A 263 15.35 -6.49 -17.56
C ASP A 263 15.08 -5.00 -17.29
N ASP A 264 13.80 -4.59 -17.24
CA ASP A 264 13.41 -3.22 -16.90
C ASP A 264 13.37 -2.99 -15.37
N VAL A 265 13.46 -4.04 -14.53
CA VAL A 265 13.40 -3.92 -13.06
C VAL A 265 14.44 -2.94 -12.50
N PRO A 266 15.74 -2.98 -12.88
CA PRO A 266 16.71 -2.00 -12.37
C PRO A 266 16.30 -0.55 -12.65
N LYS A 267 15.69 -0.29 -13.82
CA LYS A 267 15.22 1.05 -14.20
C LYS A 267 13.96 1.46 -13.46
N ILE A 268 13.04 0.51 -13.20
CA ILE A 268 11.89 0.73 -12.32
C ILE A 268 12.39 1.14 -10.93
N LEU A 269 13.36 0.41 -10.38
CA LEU A 269 13.92 0.69 -9.05
C LEU A 269 14.70 2.00 -9.00
N GLU A 270 15.38 2.37 -10.09
CA GLU A 270 16.01 3.68 -10.23
C GLU A 270 14.97 4.80 -10.18
N LEU A 271 13.85 4.68 -10.92
CA LEU A 271 12.76 5.65 -10.85
C LEU A 271 12.11 5.70 -9.47
N VAL A 272 11.95 4.54 -8.82
CA VAL A 272 11.44 4.50 -7.45
C VAL A 272 12.40 5.23 -6.50
N ALA A 273 13.71 5.06 -6.66
CA ALA A 273 14.71 5.77 -5.88
C ALA A 273 14.74 7.28 -6.19
N GLN A 274 14.48 7.68 -7.44
CA GLN A 274 14.38 9.08 -7.86
C GLN A 274 13.10 9.75 -7.36
N ASP A 275 11.95 9.08 -7.49
CA ASP A 275 10.68 9.54 -6.92
C ASP A 275 10.76 9.58 -5.39
N GLY A 276 11.52 8.66 -4.80
CA GLY A 276 11.78 8.57 -3.36
C GLY A 276 13.10 9.23 -2.94
N GLU A 277 13.55 10.29 -3.62
CA GLU A 277 14.92 10.87 -3.70
C GLU A 277 15.68 11.22 -2.38
N LYS A 278 15.26 10.72 -1.23
CA LYS A 278 15.99 10.87 0.02
C LYS A 278 16.12 9.57 0.82
N SER A 279 16.30 8.39 0.23
CA SER A 279 16.32 7.15 1.03
C SER A 279 17.40 6.13 0.70
N GLU A 280 18.18 5.73 1.73
CA GLU A 280 19.09 4.57 1.72
C GLU A 280 18.36 3.24 1.46
N TYR A 281 17.05 3.14 1.75
CA TYR A 281 16.23 1.93 1.59
C TYR A 281 15.89 1.61 0.13
N PHE A 282 15.62 2.62 -0.70
CA PHE A 282 15.45 2.44 -2.14
C PHE A 282 16.81 2.27 -2.86
N SER A 283 17.89 2.78 -2.26
CA SER A 283 19.24 2.48 -2.71
C SER A 283 19.66 1.03 -2.44
N SER A 284 19.09 0.36 -1.42
CA SER A 284 19.31 -1.08 -1.20
C SER A 284 18.49 -1.97 -2.13
N LEU A 285 17.37 -1.47 -2.69
CA LEU A 285 16.59 -2.14 -3.74
C LEU A 285 17.43 -2.42 -5.00
N ILE A 286 18.31 -1.49 -5.35
CA ILE A 286 19.21 -1.56 -6.53
C ILE A 286 20.41 -2.50 -6.28
N LYS A 287 20.78 -2.72 -5.01
CA LYS A 287 22.03 -3.44 -4.64
C LYS A 287 21.84 -4.93 -4.36
N GLN A 288 20.60 -5.43 -4.34
CA GLN A 288 20.25 -6.85 -4.25
C GLN A 288 19.85 -7.39 -5.63
#